data_AF-A0A553RN85-F1
#
_entry.id   AF-A0A553RN85-F1
#
_cell.length_a   1.000
_cell.length_b   1.000
_cell.length_c   1.000
_cell.angle_alpha   90.00
_cell.angle_beta   90.00
_cell.angle_gamma   90.00
#
_symmetry.space_group_name_H-M   'P 1'
#
loop_
_entity.id
_entity.type
_entity.pdbx_description
1 polymer ?
#
loop_
_entity_poly.entity_id
_entity_poly.type
_entity_poly.pdbx_seq_one_letter_code
_entity_poly.pdbx_strand_id
1 'polypeptide(L)'
;MHHCSSAMYLLLRCLRGCSRHSRIRIPRRLKRLVSYIKLIFNSLYFNSLINSEVVMDSILEPVFWTVEVITRWFGMVFVVLVVALTSSVVFIAYFCLLPLVLHTYPPAWIFWHICYGHWNLVMIVFHYYKATNTPPGNPPKMKSDVPFVSVCKKCVIPKPARTWLNNCVGHFNHRYFFSFCLYLTLGCLYCSVSGRYLFLDAYSAIDHFRHMEAEKQGVPVTSIGLLIGIVPSEGVAGKGVQEISQPPYTYKDRMFHKSVIYMWVLTSTVAVALGALTLWHAVLITRGETSIERHINNKEAKRMAKHGKVYRNPFSYGKLNNWKVFFGVEKRSHWLTRVLLPSGHAPYGDGLTWDVYPLKKDIMPV
;
A
#
# COMPACT_ATOMS: atom_id res chain seq x y z
N MET A 1 87.70 35.42 14.69
CA MET A 1 86.38 35.24 14.07
C MET A 1 85.70 36.60 14.03
N HIS A 2 86.03 37.46 13.08
CA HIS A 2 85.46 37.50 11.73
C HIS A 2 83.92 37.43 11.72
N HIS A 3 83.34 38.53 11.24
CA HIS A 3 82.17 38.57 10.37
C HIS A 3 80.88 37.89 10.85
N CYS A 4 80.04 38.62 11.58
CA CYS A 4 78.59 38.44 11.43
C CYS A 4 77.72 39.68 11.72
N SER A 5 78.27 40.84 12.12
CA SER A 5 77.42 42.01 12.41
C SER A 5 77.17 42.95 11.22
N SER A 6 78.00 42.93 10.16
CA SER A 6 77.80 43.83 9.00
C SER A 6 76.89 43.26 7.90
N ALA A 7 76.74 41.93 7.81
CA ALA A 7 75.85 41.29 6.82
C ALA A 7 74.36 41.46 7.19
N MET A 8 74.05 41.52 8.49
CA MET A 8 72.67 41.64 8.99
C MET A 8 72.09 43.05 8.80
N TYR A 9 72.94 44.10 8.89
CA TYR A 9 72.51 45.48 8.67
C TYR A 9 72.24 45.81 7.19
N LEU A 10 73.00 45.22 6.25
CA LEU A 10 72.77 45.37 4.81
C LEU A 10 71.53 44.59 4.34
N LEU A 11 71.28 43.40 4.89
CA LEU A 11 70.05 42.63 4.65
C LEU A 11 68.79 43.36 5.17
N LEU A 12 68.86 44.01 6.34
CA LEU A 12 67.76 44.82 6.87
C LEU A 12 67.50 46.10 6.05
N ARG A 13 68.53 46.70 5.43
CA ARG A 13 68.36 47.87 4.56
C ARG A 13 67.80 47.50 3.18
N CYS A 14 68.19 46.35 2.61
CA CYS A 14 67.56 45.80 1.40
C CYS A 14 66.11 45.39 1.62
N LEU A 15 65.78 44.81 2.78
CA LEU A 15 64.39 44.44 3.12
C LEU A 15 63.48 45.63 3.44
N ARG A 16 64.04 46.78 3.88
CA ARG A 16 63.29 48.04 4.01
C ARG A 16 63.11 48.79 2.67
N GLY A 17 63.93 48.51 1.66
CA GLY A 17 63.80 49.08 0.31
C GLY A 17 62.77 48.39 -0.60
N CYS A 18 62.43 47.12 -0.33
CA CYS A 18 61.51 46.33 -1.18
C CYS A 18 60.08 46.20 -0.65
N SER A 19 59.72 46.86 0.45
CA SER A 19 58.33 46.96 0.90
C SER A 19 57.70 48.30 0.53
N ARG A 20 57.94 48.75 -0.71
CA ARG A 20 57.03 49.67 -1.39
C ARG A 20 55.77 48.86 -1.72
N HIS A 21 54.92 48.69 -0.71
CA HIS A 21 53.62 48.07 -0.85
C HIS A 21 52.82 48.95 -1.81
N SER A 22 52.91 48.62 -3.10
CA SER A 22 51.96 49.03 -4.12
C SER A 22 50.61 48.53 -3.64
N ARG A 23 49.90 49.35 -2.84
CA ARG A 23 48.47 49.21 -2.70
C ARG A 23 47.93 49.55 -4.08
N ILE A 24 47.80 48.52 -4.91
CA ILE A 24 46.96 48.54 -6.11
C ILE A 24 45.61 49.03 -5.61
N ARG A 25 45.37 50.33 -5.79
CA ARG A 25 44.15 50.99 -5.35
C ARG A 25 43.09 50.54 -6.34
N ILE A 26 42.47 49.39 -6.03
CA ILE A 26 41.44 48.79 -6.87
C ILE A 26 40.46 49.90 -7.25
N PRO A 27 40.28 50.21 -8.54
CA PRO A 27 39.48 51.34 -8.96
C PRO A 27 38.08 51.20 -8.36
N ARG A 28 37.53 52.30 -7.82
CA ARG A 28 36.21 52.32 -7.17
C ARG A 28 35.12 51.67 -8.04
N ARG A 29 35.26 51.76 -9.37
CA ARG A 29 34.38 51.09 -10.36
C ARG A 29 34.46 49.56 -10.27
N LEU A 30 35.65 48.97 -10.15
CA LEU A 30 35.80 47.52 -10.05
C LEU A 30 35.28 46.98 -8.71
N LYS A 31 35.53 47.70 -7.59
CA LYS A 31 34.89 47.36 -6.30
C LYS A 31 33.37 47.43 -6.37
N ARG A 32 32.82 48.43 -7.07
CA ARG A 32 31.37 48.57 -7.28
C ARG A 32 30.81 47.45 -8.15
N LEU A 33 31.53 47.06 -9.22
CA LEU A 33 31.16 45.95 -10.11
C LEU A 33 31.18 44.61 -9.36
N VAL A 34 32.22 44.34 -8.57
CA VAL A 34 32.31 43.13 -7.73
C VAL A 34 31.21 43.10 -6.68
N SER A 35 30.90 44.25 -6.06
CA SER A 35 29.79 44.33 -5.09
C SER A 35 28.44 44.11 -5.76
N TYR A 36 28.26 44.60 -6.98
CA TYR A 36 27.04 44.43 -7.77
C TYR A 36 26.87 42.98 -8.25
N ILE A 37 27.95 42.35 -8.73
CA ILE A 37 27.97 40.92 -9.07
C ILE A 37 27.69 40.07 -7.83
N LYS A 38 28.28 40.41 -6.68
CA LYS A 38 27.99 39.74 -5.41
C LYS A 38 26.53 39.91 -4.99
N LEU A 39 25.93 41.08 -5.23
CA LEU A 39 24.51 41.35 -4.97
C LEU A 39 23.60 40.58 -5.93
N ILE A 40 23.94 40.48 -7.21
CA ILE A 40 23.21 39.66 -8.20
C ILE A 40 23.34 38.18 -7.84
N PHE A 41 24.53 37.71 -7.49
CA PHE A 41 24.77 36.33 -7.08
C PHE A 41 24.02 36.01 -5.79
N ASN A 42 24.06 36.91 -4.81
CA ASN A 42 23.23 36.79 -3.62
C ASN A 42 21.74 36.93 -3.96
N SER A 43 21.32 37.73 -4.93
CA SER A 43 19.91 37.82 -5.33
C SER A 43 19.42 36.57 -6.07
N LEU A 44 20.30 35.88 -6.79
CA LEU A 44 20.01 34.64 -7.51
C LEU A 44 20.03 33.42 -6.58
N TYR A 45 20.90 33.44 -5.55
CA TYR A 45 21.06 32.34 -4.58
C TYR A 45 20.19 32.51 -3.33
N PHE A 46 20.05 33.74 -2.83
CA PHE A 46 19.16 34.16 -1.74
C PHE A 46 17.83 34.64 -2.34
N ASN A 47 17.16 33.74 -3.06
CA ASN A 47 15.73 33.90 -3.30
C ASN A 47 15.01 33.12 -2.20
N SER A 48 14.09 33.74 -1.45
CA SER A 48 13.29 33.02 -0.43
C SER A 48 12.48 31.85 -1.02
N LEU A 49 12.40 31.78 -2.35
CA LEU A 49 11.77 30.73 -3.14
C LEU A 49 12.70 29.56 -3.50
N ILE A 50 14.03 29.68 -3.33
CA ILE A 50 15.00 28.58 -3.53
C ILE A 50 15.46 28.11 -2.14
N ASN A 51 14.59 27.36 -1.47
CA ASN A 51 14.96 26.60 -0.28
C ASN A 51 15.74 25.34 -0.69
N SER A 52 16.58 24.82 0.20
CA SER A 52 17.27 23.53 -0.02
C SER A 52 16.31 22.41 -0.40
N GLU A 53 15.06 22.47 0.05
CA GLU A 53 13.99 21.53 -0.34
C GLU A 53 13.70 21.56 -1.85
N VAL A 54 13.70 22.73 -2.50
CA VAL A 54 13.43 22.86 -3.95
C VAL A 54 14.58 22.29 -4.79
N VAL A 55 15.81 22.52 -4.35
CA VAL A 55 17.01 21.94 -4.98
C VAL A 55 17.02 20.41 -4.85
N MET A 56 16.70 19.90 -3.66
CA MET A 56 16.58 18.44 -3.44
C MET A 56 15.44 17.83 -4.26
N ASP A 57 14.30 18.49 -4.37
CA ASP A 57 13.18 18.05 -5.22
C ASP A 57 13.57 18.00 -6.71
N SER A 58 14.42 18.93 -7.15
CA SER A 58 14.94 18.98 -8.53
C SER A 58 15.94 17.86 -8.81
N ILE A 59 16.80 17.53 -7.82
CA ILE A 59 17.75 16.41 -7.93
C ILE A 59 17.03 15.06 -7.89
N LEU A 60 15.98 14.93 -7.07
CA LEU A 60 15.21 13.70 -6.93
C LEU A 60 14.17 13.50 -8.04
N GLU A 61 14.01 14.47 -8.95
CA GLU A 61 13.05 14.41 -10.06
C GLU A 61 13.15 13.12 -10.92
N PRO A 62 14.35 12.65 -11.34
CA PRO A 62 14.48 11.39 -12.09
C PRO A 62 14.05 10.16 -11.27
N VAL A 63 14.32 10.18 -9.97
CA VAL A 63 13.94 9.11 -9.04
C VAL A 63 12.41 9.08 -8.90
N PHE A 64 11.79 10.26 -8.70
CA PHE A 64 10.33 10.36 -8.62
C PHE A 64 9.66 9.94 -9.93
N TRP A 65 10.19 10.32 -11.09
CA TRP A 65 9.68 9.85 -12.39
C TRP A 65 9.71 8.33 -12.50
N THR A 66 10.83 7.71 -12.10
CA THR A 66 10.98 6.25 -12.09
C THR A 66 9.95 5.59 -11.15
N VAL A 67 9.79 6.13 -9.94
CA VAL A 67 8.78 5.65 -8.98
C VAL A 67 7.36 5.81 -9.52
N GLU A 68 7.03 6.93 -10.17
CA GLU A 68 5.71 7.17 -10.77
C GLU A 68 5.41 6.19 -11.92
N VAL A 69 6.41 5.88 -12.76
CA VAL A 69 6.29 4.87 -13.82
C VAL A 69 6.09 3.47 -13.24
N ILE A 70 6.91 3.08 -12.25
CA ILE A 70 6.82 1.78 -11.59
C ILE A 70 5.47 1.62 -10.87
N THR A 71 5.05 2.62 -10.10
CA THR A 71 3.78 2.56 -9.35
C THR A 71 2.57 2.47 -10.26
N ARG A 72 2.61 3.08 -11.45
CA ARG A 72 1.54 2.94 -12.46
C ARG A 72 1.46 1.52 -13.02
N TRP A 73 2.60 0.93 -13.37
CA TRP A 73 2.67 -0.47 -13.84
C TRP A 73 2.24 -1.45 -12.75
N PHE A 74 2.71 -1.21 -11.52
CA PHE A 74 2.35 -1.99 -10.36
C PHE A 74 0.83 -1.97 -10.11
N GLY A 75 0.19 -0.82 -10.28
CA GLY A 75 -1.26 -0.69 -10.22
C GLY A 75 -2.00 -1.57 -11.23
N MET A 76 -1.58 -1.57 -12.50
CA MET A 76 -2.22 -2.39 -13.55
C MET A 76 -2.03 -3.89 -13.31
N VAL A 77 -0.81 -4.31 -12.96
CA VAL A 77 -0.51 -5.71 -12.64
C VAL A 77 -1.31 -6.18 -11.43
N PHE A 78 -1.39 -5.35 -10.39
CA PHE A 78 -2.17 -5.67 -9.19
C PHE A 78 -3.66 -5.84 -9.50
N VAL A 79 -4.22 -4.97 -10.35
CA VAL A 79 -5.62 -5.05 -10.79
C VAL A 79 -5.90 -6.36 -11.54
N VAL A 80 -5.08 -6.73 -12.52
CA VAL A 80 -5.22 -7.99 -13.27
C VAL A 80 -5.06 -9.20 -12.34
N LEU A 81 -4.07 -9.16 -11.45
CA LEU A 81 -3.82 -10.21 -10.47
C LEU A 81 -5.04 -10.43 -9.57
N VAL A 82 -5.64 -9.37 -9.02
CA VAL A 82 -6.81 -9.49 -8.15
C VAL A 82 -8.01 -10.07 -8.91
N VAL A 83 -8.24 -9.69 -10.17
CA VAL A 83 -9.32 -10.29 -10.99
C VAL A 83 -9.07 -11.78 -11.23
N ALA A 84 -7.84 -12.18 -11.57
CA ALA A 84 -7.51 -13.58 -11.77
C ALA A 84 -7.68 -14.41 -10.49
N LEU A 85 -7.19 -13.89 -9.35
CA LEU A 85 -7.27 -14.57 -8.05
C LEU A 85 -8.71 -14.66 -7.52
N THR A 86 -9.51 -13.61 -7.68
CA THR A 86 -10.93 -13.65 -7.28
C THR A 86 -11.71 -14.63 -8.16
N SER A 87 -11.43 -14.66 -9.46
CA SER A 87 -12.06 -15.61 -10.39
C SER A 87 -11.71 -17.06 -10.06
N SER A 88 -10.46 -17.35 -9.68
CA SER A 88 -10.05 -18.70 -9.29
C SER A 88 -10.74 -19.17 -8.00
N VAL A 89 -10.87 -18.29 -7.00
CA VAL A 89 -11.61 -18.60 -5.76
C VAL A 89 -13.08 -18.86 -6.03
N VAL A 90 -13.72 -18.01 -6.84
CA VAL A 90 -15.12 -18.19 -7.26
C VAL A 90 -15.29 -19.52 -7.98
N PHE A 91 -14.41 -19.84 -8.93
CA PHE A 91 -14.45 -21.12 -9.63
C PHE A 91 -14.38 -22.32 -8.66
N ILE A 92 -13.42 -22.32 -7.73
CA ILE A 92 -13.30 -23.41 -6.74
C ILE A 92 -14.55 -23.50 -5.85
N ALA A 93 -15.11 -22.35 -5.43
CA ALA A 93 -16.31 -22.32 -4.60
C ALA A 93 -17.53 -22.96 -5.30
N TYR A 94 -17.79 -22.62 -6.57
CA TYR A 94 -18.96 -23.15 -7.28
C TYR A 94 -18.76 -24.57 -7.82
N PHE A 95 -17.57 -24.90 -8.34
CA PHE A 95 -17.35 -26.21 -8.98
C PHE A 95 -16.88 -27.29 -8.01
N CYS A 96 -16.13 -26.93 -6.95
CA CYS A 96 -15.61 -27.91 -6.00
C CYS A 96 -16.42 -27.92 -4.70
N LEU A 97 -16.70 -26.76 -4.10
CA LEU A 97 -17.29 -26.72 -2.75
C LEU A 97 -18.81 -26.84 -2.76
N LEU A 98 -19.50 -26.20 -3.70
CA LEU A 98 -20.97 -26.21 -3.72
C LEU A 98 -21.55 -27.64 -3.76
N PRO A 99 -21.05 -28.58 -4.59
CA PRO A 99 -21.54 -29.96 -4.57
C PRO A 99 -21.39 -30.61 -3.19
N LEU A 100 -20.25 -30.43 -2.52
CA LEU A 100 -20.03 -30.95 -1.18
C LEU A 100 -20.97 -30.31 -0.15
N VAL A 101 -21.12 -28.99 -0.22
CA VAL A 101 -21.92 -28.23 0.75
C VAL A 101 -23.40 -28.62 0.67
N LEU A 102 -23.91 -28.88 -0.54
CA LEU A 102 -25.29 -29.33 -0.78
C LEU A 102 -25.60 -30.70 -0.15
N HIS A 103 -24.60 -31.57 0.01
CA HIS A 103 -24.80 -32.89 0.60
C HIS A 103 -24.54 -32.94 2.11
N THR A 104 -23.63 -32.12 2.63
CA THR A 104 -23.14 -32.23 4.01
C THR A 104 -23.83 -31.30 5.00
N TYR A 105 -24.26 -30.11 4.57
CA TYR A 105 -24.71 -29.05 5.49
C TYR A 105 -26.23 -28.88 5.52
N PRO A 106 -26.80 -28.35 6.64
CA PRO A 106 -28.22 -28.09 6.72
C PRO A 106 -28.65 -26.98 5.73
N PRO A 107 -29.86 -27.06 5.15
CA PRO A 107 -30.32 -26.13 4.12
C PRO A 107 -30.32 -24.66 4.53
N ALA A 108 -30.56 -24.35 5.82
CA ALA A 108 -30.46 -22.98 6.33
C ALA A 108 -29.04 -22.39 6.21
N TRP A 109 -28.02 -23.21 6.49
CA TRP A 109 -26.62 -22.80 6.38
C TRP A 109 -26.22 -22.62 4.92
N ILE A 110 -26.66 -23.52 4.04
CA ILE A 110 -26.45 -23.43 2.59
C ILE A 110 -27.06 -22.13 2.05
N PHE A 111 -28.32 -21.84 2.40
CA PHE A 111 -29.00 -20.61 2.01
C PHE A 111 -28.22 -19.37 2.47
N TRP A 112 -27.74 -19.35 3.71
CA TRP A 112 -26.90 -18.28 4.22
C TRP A 112 -25.61 -18.08 3.40
N HIS A 113 -24.87 -19.15 3.11
CA HIS A 113 -23.64 -19.10 2.30
C HIS A 113 -23.90 -18.57 0.89
N ILE A 114 -24.98 -19.03 0.26
CA ILE A 114 -25.37 -18.58 -1.08
C ILE A 114 -25.74 -17.10 -1.04
N CYS A 115 -26.61 -16.67 -0.13
CA CYS A 115 -27.05 -15.27 -0.03
C CYS A 115 -25.89 -14.33 0.30
N TYR A 116 -25.13 -14.62 1.36
CA TYR A 116 -24.00 -13.79 1.77
C TYR A 116 -22.89 -13.78 0.70
N GLY A 117 -22.56 -14.95 0.15
CA GLY A 117 -21.53 -15.10 -0.87
C GLY A 117 -21.85 -14.31 -2.14
N HIS A 118 -23.08 -14.40 -2.65
CA HIS A 118 -23.51 -13.62 -3.81
C HIS A 118 -23.59 -12.12 -3.51
N TRP A 119 -24.13 -11.73 -2.35
CA TRP A 119 -24.15 -10.32 -1.94
C TRP A 119 -22.73 -9.74 -1.92
N ASN A 120 -21.79 -10.44 -1.28
CA ASN A 120 -20.41 -9.99 -1.21
C ASN A 120 -19.74 -9.95 -2.60
N LEU A 121 -19.99 -10.94 -3.46
CA LEU A 121 -19.47 -10.96 -4.84
C LEU A 121 -19.99 -9.77 -5.66
N VAL A 122 -21.29 -9.46 -5.58
CA VAL A 122 -21.89 -8.29 -6.23
C VAL A 122 -21.24 -7.00 -5.72
N MET A 123 -21.02 -6.89 -4.41
CA MET A 123 -20.37 -5.72 -3.83
C MET A 123 -18.91 -5.57 -4.29
N ILE A 124 -18.14 -6.66 -4.35
CA ILE A 124 -16.76 -6.64 -4.88
C ILE A 124 -16.76 -6.18 -6.34
N VAL A 125 -17.57 -6.80 -7.20
CA VAL A 125 -17.60 -6.51 -8.64
C VAL A 125 -18.03 -5.06 -8.90
N PHE A 126 -19.10 -4.60 -8.23
CA PHE A 126 -19.59 -3.24 -8.39
C PHE A 126 -18.54 -2.18 -7.97
N HIS A 127 -17.95 -2.33 -6.79
CA HIS A 127 -16.98 -1.35 -6.28
C HIS A 127 -15.68 -1.40 -7.07
N TYR A 128 -15.24 -2.59 -7.52
CA TYR A 128 -14.10 -2.74 -8.41
C TYR A 128 -14.33 -2.01 -9.76
N TYR A 129 -15.49 -2.25 -10.39
CA TYR A 129 -15.85 -1.59 -11.64
C TYR A 129 -15.88 -0.07 -11.48
N LYS A 130 -16.52 0.44 -10.40
CA LYS A 130 -16.58 1.87 -10.13
C LYS A 130 -15.22 2.47 -9.75
N ALA A 131 -14.37 1.76 -9.02
CA ALA A 131 -13.05 2.26 -8.65
C ALA A 131 -12.13 2.44 -9.87
N THR A 132 -12.23 1.55 -10.86
CA THR A 132 -11.40 1.55 -12.06
C THR A 132 -11.93 2.46 -13.17
N ASN A 133 -13.26 2.55 -13.35
CA ASN A 133 -13.87 3.31 -14.44
C ASN A 133 -14.33 4.72 -14.04
N THR A 134 -14.33 5.08 -12.74
CA THR A 134 -14.69 6.45 -12.33
C THR A 134 -13.45 7.33 -12.39
N PRO A 135 -13.48 8.45 -13.15
CA PRO A 135 -12.34 9.35 -13.23
C PRO A 135 -12.04 10.01 -11.87
N PRO A 136 -10.77 10.24 -11.52
CA PRO A 136 -10.37 10.78 -10.21
C PRO A 136 -10.77 12.25 -9.98
N GLY A 137 -11.29 12.94 -11.00
CA GLY A 137 -11.58 14.37 -11.01
C GLY A 137 -10.58 15.15 -11.87
N ASN A 138 -10.89 16.43 -12.12
CA ASN A 138 -10.03 17.32 -12.89
C ASN A 138 -9.20 18.22 -11.97
N PRO A 139 -7.98 18.61 -12.37
CA PRO A 139 -7.22 19.61 -11.62
C PRO A 139 -7.95 20.96 -11.61
N PRO A 140 -7.73 21.81 -10.58
CA PRO A 140 -8.33 23.14 -10.52
C PRO A 140 -7.87 23.99 -11.71
N LYS A 141 -8.82 24.61 -12.43
CA LYS A 141 -8.53 25.45 -13.61
C LYS A 141 -8.00 26.86 -13.26
N MET A 142 -8.14 27.29 -12.00
CA MET A 142 -7.65 28.58 -11.50
C MET A 142 -6.71 28.38 -10.30
N LYS A 143 -5.76 29.32 -10.12
CA LYS A 143 -5.03 29.49 -8.86
C LYS A 143 -6.06 29.73 -7.76
N SER A 144 -6.15 28.81 -6.81
CA SER A 144 -6.94 28.97 -5.60
C SER A 144 -5.99 29.26 -4.45
N ASP A 145 -6.43 30.02 -3.44
CA ASP A 145 -5.66 30.34 -2.22
C ASP A 145 -5.46 29.11 -1.30
N VAL A 146 -5.72 27.91 -1.82
CA VAL A 146 -5.63 26.64 -1.09
C VAL A 146 -4.16 26.26 -0.98
N PRO A 147 -3.66 25.88 0.21
CA PRO A 147 -2.28 25.45 0.38
C PRO A 147 -1.98 24.26 -0.56
N PHE A 148 -0.97 24.43 -1.40
CA PHE A 148 -0.53 23.43 -2.37
C PHE A 148 0.67 22.64 -1.85
N VAL A 149 0.70 21.34 -2.10
CA VAL A 149 1.77 20.46 -1.60
C VAL A 149 2.86 20.25 -2.64
N SER A 150 2.49 20.15 -3.92
CA SER A 150 3.42 20.00 -5.04
C SER A 150 2.73 20.38 -6.35
N VAL A 151 3.49 20.74 -7.39
CA VAL A 151 2.93 21.03 -8.73
C VAL A 151 2.75 19.73 -9.50
N CYS A 152 1.57 19.52 -10.10
CA CYS A 152 1.33 18.40 -11.01
C CYS A 152 2.18 18.57 -12.28
N LYS A 153 3.06 17.60 -12.59
CA LYS A 153 3.95 17.68 -13.76
C LYS A 153 3.25 17.44 -15.11
N LYS A 154 2.07 16.81 -15.10
CA LYS A 154 1.27 16.58 -16.33
C LYS A 154 0.42 17.79 -16.70
N CYS A 155 -0.16 18.45 -15.70
CA CYS A 155 -1.09 19.56 -15.89
C CYS A 155 -0.45 20.92 -15.60
N VAL A 156 0.75 20.95 -15.01
CA VAL A 156 1.47 22.16 -14.55
C VAL A 156 0.58 23.02 -13.62
N ILE A 157 -0.20 22.35 -12.77
CA ILE A 157 -1.14 22.98 -11.82
C ILE A 157 -0.82 22.50 -10.39
N PRO A 158 -0.81 23.37 -9.37
CA PRO A 158 -0.62 22.97 -7.97
C PRO A 158 -1.63 21.89 -7.54
N LYS A 159 -1.13 20.77 -7.01
CA LYS A 159 -1.93 19.73 -6.37
C LYS A 159 -2.47 20.29 -5.04
N PRO A 160 -3.80 20.25 -4.82
CA PRO A 160 -4.35 20.63 -3.53
C PRO A 160 -3.83 19.69 -2.44
N ALA A 161 -3.68 20.19 -1.21
CA ALA A 161 -3.20 19.39 -0.07
C ALA A 161 -4.02 18.13 0.20
N ARG A 162 -5.30 18.14 -0.18
CA ARG A 162 -6.29 17.04 -0.05
C ARG A 162 -6.25 16.05 -1.22
N THR A 163 -5.09 15.80 -1.83
CA THR A 163 -4.95 14.70 -2.79
C THR A 163 -4.77 13.36 -2.04
N TRP A 164 -5.61 12.37 -2.36
CA TRP A 164 -5.73 11.15 -1.55
C TRP A 164 -4.61 10.15 -1.79
N LEU A 165 -4.24 9.91 -3.05
CA LEU A 165 -3.09 9.10 -3.47
C LEU A 165 -2.47 9.74 -4.72
N ASN A 166 -1.14 9.65 -4.85
CA ASN A 166 -0.37 10.35 -5.88
C ASN A 166 -0.46 9.70 -7.28
N ASN A 167 -1.55 8.98 -7.59
CA ASN A 167 -1.83 8.37 -8.88
C ASN A 167 -3.25 7.78 -8.86
N CYS A 168 -4.08 8.14 -9.84
CA CYS A 168 -5.39 7.55 -10.19
C CYS A 168 -6.51 7.46 -9.14
N VAL A 169 -6.27 7.51 -7.82
CA VAL A 169 -7.32 7.48 -6.78
C VAL A 169 -7.49 8.90 -6.20
N GLY A 170 -8.52 9.60 -6.68
CA GLY A 170 -8.92 10.94 -6.29
C GLY A 170 -10.26 10.97 -5.55
N HIS A 171 -10.82 12.18 -5.41
CA HIS A 171 -12.02 12.43 -4.60
C HIS A 171 -13.21 11.55 -5.02
N PHE A 172 -13.45 11.42 -6.32
CA PHE A 172 -14.62 10.74 -6.88
C PHE A 172 -14.55 9.21 -6.85
N ASN A 173 -13.36 8.62 -6.77
CA ASN A 173 -13.18 7.16 -6.78
C ASN A 173 -12.64 6.58 -5.46
N HIS A 174 -12.13 7.41 -4.55
CA HIS A 174 -11.56 6.96 -3.27
C HIS A 174 -12.56 6.13 -2.44
N ARG A 175 -13.84 6.53 -2.39
CA ARG A 175 -14.88 5.76 -1.70
C ARG A 175 -15.06 4.36 -2.30
N TYR A 176 -15.09 4.25 -3.63
CA TYR A 176 -15.23 2.96 -4.31
C TYR A 176 -14.01 2.08 -4.08
N PHE A 177 -12.81 2.66 -4.13
CA PHE A 177 -11.56 1.95 -3.84
C PHE A 177 -11.54 1.39 -2.40
N PHE A 178 -11.85 2.21 -1.40
CA PHE A 178 -11.90 1.76 -0.01
C PHE A 178 -12.95 0.65 0.19
N SER A 179 -14.14 0.84 -0.37
CA SER A 179 -15.23 -0.14 -0.25
C SER A 179 -14.89 -1.45 -0.93
N PHE A 180 -14.24 -1.42 -2.10
CA PHE A 180 -13.70 -2.60 -2.78
C PHE A 180 -12.72 -3.37 -1.88
N CYS A 181 -11.73 -2.68 -1.31
CA CYS A 181 -10.76 -3.31 -0.41
C CYS A 181 -11.43 -3.91 0.83
N LEU A 182 -12.43 -3.22 1.39
CA LEU A 182 -13.22 -3.69 2.53
C LEU A 182 -14.00 -4.96 2.20
N TYR A 183 -14.83 -4.96 1.15
CA TYR A 183 -15.64 -6.13 0.77
C TYR A 183 -14.79 -7.31 0.28
N LEU A 184 -13.66 -7.05 -0.36
CA LEU A 184 -12.70 -8.09 -0.71
C LEU A 184 -12.08 -8.71 0.56
N THR A 185 -11.69 -7.89 1.53
CA THR A 185 -11.19 -8.38 2.83
C THR A 185 -12.25 -9.18 3.57
N LEU A 186 -13.50 -8.70 3.64
CA LEU A 186 -14.60 -9.41 4.28
C LEU A 186 -14.93 -10.73 3.57
N GLY A 187 -14.87 -10.76 2.24
CA GLY A 187 -15.03 -11.99 1.46
C GLY A 187 -13.92 -13.01 1.75
N CYS A 188 -12.66 -12.57 1.70
CA CYS A 188 -11.51 -13.43 2.00
C CYS A 188 -11.54 -13.94 3.45
N LEU A 189 -11.87 -13.08 4.42
CA LEU A 189 -12.03 -13.46 5.82
C LEU A 189 -13.16 -14.48 5.99
N TYR A 190 -14.30 -14.26 5.34
CA TYR A 190 -15.42 -15.19 5.37
C TYR A 190 -15.03 -16.56 4.83
N CYS A 191 -14.43 -16.62 3.63
CA CYS A 191 -13.96 -17.87 3.02
C CYS A 191 -12.92 -18.60 3.89
N SER A 192 -12.00 -17.85 4.53
CA SER A 192 -10.99 -18.43 5.42
C SER A 192 -11.61 -19.03 6.68
N VAL A 193 -12.57 -18.33 7.30
CA VAL A 193 -13.26 -18.78 8.52
C VAL A 193 -14.17 -19.97 8.21
N SER A 194 -15.02 -19.87 7.17
CA SER A 194 -15.94 -20.95 6.79
C SER A 194 -15.21 -22.18 6.27
N GLY A 195 -14.10 -21.99 5.55
CA GLY A 195 -13.30 -23.06 4.97
C GLY A 195 -12.31 -23.71 5.95
N ARG A 196 -12.18 -23.22 7.19
CA ARG A 196 -11.15 -23.70 8.15
C ARG A 196 -11.25 -25.20 8.41
N TYR A 197 -12.45 -25.72 8.66
CA TYR A 197 -12.63 -27.15 8.96
C TYR A 197 -12.29 -28.00 7.74
N LEU A 198 -12.79 -27.61 6.57
CA LEU A 198 -12.51 -28.30 5.33
C LEU A 198 -11.01 -28.29 4.96
N PHE A 199 -10.31 -27.20 5.30
CA PHE A 199 -8.86 -27.12 5.18
C PHE A 199 -8.14 -28.10 6.09
N LEU A 200 -8.52 -28.20 7.36
CA LEU A 200 -7.89 -29.13 8.31
C LEU A 200 -8.07 -30.58 7.85
N ASP A 201 -9.28 -30.92 7.40
CA ASP A 201 -9.58 -32.25 6.87
C ASP A 201 -8.75 -32.54 5.61
N ALA A 202 -8.75 -31.62 4.64
CA ALA A 202 -7.96 -31.76 3.42
C ALA A 202 -6.44 -31.84 3.69
N TYR A 203 -5.94 -31.07 4.66
CA TYR A 203 -4.55 -31.07 5.05
C TYR A 203 -4.15 -32.41 5.68
N SER A 204 -4.94 -32.91 6.64
CA SER A 204 -4.70 -34.21 7.28
C SER A 204 -4.73 -35.37 6.26
N ALA A 205 -5.64 -35.32 5.30
CA ALA A 205 -5.71 -36.32 4.23
C ALA A 205 -4.44 -36.32 3.37
N ILE A 206 -3.98 -35.13 2.94
CA ILE A 206 -2.73 -35.01 2.16
C ILE A 206 -1.50 -35.41 2.96
N ASP A 207 -1.42 -35.04 4.24
CA ASP A 207 -0.30 -35.39 5.10
C ASP A 207 -0.18 -36.91 5.26
N HIS A 208 -1.29 -37.60 5.47
CA HIS A 208 -1.33 -39.06 5.51
C HIS A 208 -0.83 -39.70 4.19
N PHE A 209 -1.24 -39.16 3.04
CA PHE A 209 -0.75 -39.65 1.73
C PHE A 209 0.75 -39.43 1.56
N ARG A 210 1.26 -38.26 1.97
CA ARG A 210 2.69 -37.94 1.90
C ARG A 210 3.52 -38.92 2.72
N HIS A 211 3.03 -39.32 3.89
CA HIS A 211 3.68 -40.34 4.72
C HIS A 211 3.69 -41.73 4.05
N MET A 212 2.57 -42.16 3.48
CA MET A 212 2.48 -43.43 2.75
C MET A 212 3.39 -43.47 1.51
N GLU A 213 3.48 -42.37 0.76
CA GLU A 213 4.40 -42.25 -0.39
C GLU A 213 5.86 -42.25 0.05
N ALA A 214 6.19 -41.53 1.13
CA ALA A 214 7.55 -41.51 1.69
C ALA A 214 8.01 -42.90 2.16
N GLU A 215 7.10 -43.70 2.74
CA GLU A 215 7.37 -45.09 3.14
C GLU A 215 7.59 -46.00 1.91
N LYS A 216 6.77 -45.89 0.86
CA LYS A 216 6.93 -46.66 -0.38
C LYS A 216 8.22 -46.32 -1.14
N GLN A 217 8.68 -45.07 -1.06
CA GLN A 217 9.91 -44.61 -1.72
C GLN A 217 11.18 -45.00 -0.93
N GLY A 218 11.04 -45.33 0.36
CA GLY A 218 12.08 -45.93 1.16
C GLY A 218 12.29 -47.38 0.77
N VAL A 219 12.99 -47.63 -0.35
CA VAL A 219 13.45 -48.97 -0.71
C VAL A 219 14.34 -49.48 0.43
N PRO A 220 13.98 -50.54 1.18
CA PRO A 220 14.94 -51.16 2.07
C PRO A 220 16.04 -51.75 1.18
N VAL A 221 17.30 -51.40 1.46
CA VAL A 221 18.47 -51.95 0.77
C VAL A 221 18.62 -53.43 1.17
N THR A 222 17.71 -54.29 0.71
CA THR A 222 17.81 -55.75 0.88
C THR A 222 18.63 -56.40 -0.22
N SER A 223 19.04 -55.64 -1.24
CA SER A 223 19.91 -56.12 -2.31
C SER A 223 21.34 -56.41 -1.87
N ILE A 224 21.85 -55.78 -0.80
CA ILE A 224 23.18 -56.10 -0.25
C ILE A 224 23.11 -57.21 0.81
N GLY A 225 21.98 -57.37 1.51
CA GLY A 225 21.78 -58.44 2.51
C GLY A 225 21.69 -59.85 1.90
N LEU A 226 21.16 -59.97 0.67
CA LEU A 226 21.07 -61.24 -0.06
C LEU A 226 22.44 -61.74 -0.55
N LEU A 227 23.37 -60.83 -0.85
CA LEU A 227 24.74 -61.12 -1.32
C LEU A 227 25.67 -61.60 -0.20
N ILE A 228 25.33 -61.32 1.07
CA ILE A 228 26.18 -61.66 2.24
C ILE A 228 25.64 -62.91 2.98
N GLY A 229 24.52 -63.49 2.56
CA GLY A 229 24.05 -64.79 3.08
C GLY A 229 23.67 -64.79 4.58
N ILE A 230 23.30 -63.64 5.14
CA ILE A 230 22.93 -63.51 6.57
C ILE A 230 21.43 -63.75 6.82
N VAL A 231 20.61 -63.88 5.76
CA VAL A 231 19.16 -64.15 5.90
C VAL A 231 18.84 -65.57 5.45
N PRO A 232 18.25 -66.43 6.31
CA PRO A 232 17.84 -67.77 5.92
C PRO A 232 16.76 -67.70 4.84
N SER A 233 16.95 -68.47 3.76
CA SER A 233 15.99 -68.69 2.67
C SER A 233 14.83 -69.62 3.10
N GLU A 234 14.24 -69.38 4.27
CA GLU A 234 13.06 -70.12 4.76
C GLU A 234 12.01 -69.10 5.21
N GLY A 235 11.17 -68.70 4.25
CA GLY A 235 10.12 -67.71 4.49
C GLY A 235 9.48 -67.11 3.24
N VAL A 236 9.78 -67.63 2.04
CA VAL A 236 9.19 -67.18 0.76
C VAL A 236 7.88 -67.92 0.43
N ALA A 237 7.27 -68.60 1.39
CA ALA A 237 5.95 -69.20 1.24
C ALA A 237 5.04 -68.68 2.36
N GLY A 238 4.09 -67.80 2.00
CA GLY A 238 3.01 -67.44 2.91
C GLY A 238 3.06 -66.02 3.51
N LYS A 239 3.35 -65.00 2.71
CA LYS A 239 2.54 -63.78 2.84
C LYS A 239 1.78 -63.66 1.56
N GLY A 240 0.52 -64.10 1.62
CA GLY A 240 -0.48 -63.64 0.66
C GLY A 240 -0.26 -62.14 0.50
N VAL A 241 -0.25 -61.71 -0.76
CA VAL A 241 -0.56 -60.34 -1.09
C VAL A 241 -1.97 -60.12 -0.54
N GLN A 242 -2.05 -59.80 0.75
CA GLN A 242 -3.17 -59.07 1.27
C GLN A 242 -2.98 -57.71 0.65
N GLU A 243 -3.52 -57.56 -0.56
CA GLU A 243 -4.09 -56.31 -1.00
C GLU A 243 -4.92 -55.82 0.17
N ILE A 244 -4.31 -55.04 1.06
CA ILE A 244 -5.06 -54.04 1.79
C ILE A 244 -5.53 -53.13 0.67
N SER A 245 -6.71 -53.45 0.15
CA SER A 245 -7.49 -52.64 -0.76
C SER A 245 -7.80 -51.35 -0.02
N GLN A 246 -6.81 -50.47 0.05
CA GLN A 246 -7.07 -49.08 0.34
C GLN A 246 -7.77 -48.56 -0.91
N PRO A 247 -8.98 -47.99 -0.76
CA PRO A 247 -9.73 -47.52 -1.92
C PRO A 247 -8.81 -46.61 -2.73
N PRO A 248 -8.68 -46.81 -4.05
CA PRO A 248 -7.82 -45.98 -4.87
C PRO A 248 -8.40 -44.57 -4.84
N TYR A 249 -7.84 -43.73 -3.97
CA TYR A 249 -8.24 -42.35 -3.84
C TYR A 249 -8.08 -41.69 -5.21
N THR A 250 -9.20 -41.23 -5.78
CA THR A 250 -9.29 -40.89 -7.20
C THR A 250 -8.46 -39.64 -7.46
N TYR A 251 -7.89 -39.47 -8.66
CA TYR A 251 -7.18 -38.24 -9.04
C TYR A 251 -8.01 -36.97 -8.76
N LYS A 252 -9.33 -37.07 -8.95
CA LYS A 252 -10.32 -36.03 -8.63
C LYS A 252 -10.28 -35.63 -7.15
N ASP A 253 -10.16 -36.59 -6.26
CA ASP A 253 -10.17 -36.35 -4.82
C ASP A 253 -8.85 -35.67 -4.39
N ARG A 254 -7.71 -36.07 -4.99
CA ARG A 254 -6.42 -35.37 -4.79
C ARG A 254 -6.47 -33.92 -5.27
N MET A 255 -7.07 -33.67 -6.43
CA MET A 255 -7.27 -32.31 -6.92
C MET A 255 -8.16 -31.51 -5.99
N PHE A 256 -9.25 -32.11 -5.49
CA PHE A 256 -10.16 -31.46 -4.55
C PHE A 256 -9.44 -30.97 -3.28
N HIS A 257 -8.71 -31.84 -2.59
CA HIS A 257 -7.97 -31.42 -1.38
C HIS A 257 -6.92 -30.35 -1.68
N LYS A 258 -6.19 -30.46 -2.80
CA LYS A 258 -5.22 -29.43 -3.21
C LYS A 258 -5.91 -28.09 -3.51
N SER A 259 -7.07 -28.09 -4.14
CA SER A 259 -7.87 -26.88 -4.43
C SER A 259 -8.39 -26.22 -3.15
N VAL A 260 -8.88 -27.01 -2.19
CA VAL A 260 -9.33 -26.51 -0.88
C VAL A 260 -8.18 -25.82 -0.13
N ILE A 261 -7.01 -26.46 -0.10
CA ILE A 261 -5.81 -25.91 0.55
C ILE A 261 -5.37 -24.61 -0.14
N TYR A 262 -5.26 -24.62 -1.47
CA TYR A 262 -4.92 -23.42 -2.25
C TYR A 262 -5.86 -22.26 -1.93
N MET A 263 -7.17 -22.51 -1.97
CA MET A 263 -8.17 -21.47 -1.71
C MET A 263 -8.06 -20.91 -0.27
N TRP A 264 -7.91 -21.77 0.74
CA TRP A 264 -7.80 -21.32 2.13
C TRP A 264 -6.51 -20.52 2.38
N VAL A 265 -5.37 -20.98 1.86
CA VAL A 265 -4.09 -20.27 1.98
C VAL A 265 -4.14 -18.91 1.27
N LEU A 266 -4.67 -18.88 0.04
CA LEU A 266 -4.81 -17.66 -0.74
C LEU A 266 -5.69 -16.64 -0.03
N THR A 267 -6.90 -17.04 0.37
CA THR A 267 -7.87 -16.14 1.02
C THR A 267 -7.37 -15.65 2.38
N SER A 268 -6.72 -16.50 3.17
CA SER A 268 -6.13 -16.09 4.46
C SER A 268 -5.00 -15.07 4.28
N THR A 269 -4.11 -15.29 3.32
CA THR A 269 -2.98 -14.38 3.05
C THR A 269 -3.49 -13.01 2.57
N VAL A 270 -4.45 -13.01 1.63
CA VAL A 270 -5.06 -11.77 1.12
C VAL A 270 -5.82 -11.06 2.23
N ALA A 271 -6.57 -11.77 3.07
CA ALA A 271 -7.30 -11.16 4.20
C ALA A 271 -6.36 -10.43 5.16
N VAL A 272 -5.19 -10.99 5.47
CA VAL A 272 -4.19 -10.34 6.34
C VAL A 272 -3.57 -9.12 5.65
N ALA A 273 -3.04 -9.30 4.44
CA ALA A 273 -2.32 -8.24 3.74
C ALA A 273 -3.25 -7.05 3.37
N LEU A 274 -4.39 -7.34 2.75
CA LEU A 274 -5.37 -6.34 2.37
C LEU A 274 -6.13 -5.79 3.58
N GLY A 275 -6.36 -6.61 4.60
CA GLY A 275 -7.01 -6.16 5.84
C GLY A 275 -6.17 -5.13 6.58
N ALA A 276 -4.85 -5.33 6.69
CA ALA A 276 -3.95 -4.34 7.29
C ALA A 276 -3.98 -3.00 6.53
N LEU A 277 -3.96 -3.05 5.19
CA LEU A 277 -4.07 -1.85 4.35
C LEU A 277 -5.43 -1.17 4.52
N THR A 278 -6.52 -1.93 4.54
CA THR A 278 -7.89 -1.42 4.72
C THR A 278 -8.05 -0.77 6.09
N LEU A 279 -7.53 -1.39 7.15
CA LEU A 279 -7.51 -0.84 8.51
C LEU A 279 -6.72 0.46 8.58
N TRP A 280 -5.57 0.53 7.91
CA TRP A 280 -4.79 1.76 7.82
C TRP A 280 -5.61 2.90 7.20
N HIS A 281 -6.26 2.65 6.05
CA HIS A 281 -7.13 3.65 5.42
C HIS A 281 -8.33 4.02 6.30
N ALA A 282 -8.91 3.06 7.03
CA ALA A 282 -9.99 3.32 7.97
C ALA A 282 -9.54 4.26 9.10
N VAL A 283 -8.30 4.14 9.59
CA VAL A 283 -7.72 5.06 10.57
C VAL A 283 -7.55 6.46 9.99
N LEU A 284 -7.09 6.59 8.74
CA LEU A 284 -6.97 7.87 8.05
C LEU A 284 -8.34 8.57 7.91
N ILE A 285 -9.36 7.84 7.44
CA ILE A 285 -10.74 8.34 7.32
C ILE A 285 -11.26 8.77 8.70
N THR A 286 -11.03 7.96 9.74
CA THR A 286 -11.47 8.28 11.11
C THR A 286 -10.86 9.59 11.63
N ARG A 287 -9.63 9.90 11.23
CA ARG A 287 -8.93 11.15 11.59
C ARG A 287 -9.31 12.34 10.70
N GLY A 288 -9.95 12.10 9.56
CA GLY A 288 -10.27 13.12 8.57
C GLY A 288 -9.03 13.59 7.80
N GLU A 289 -8.05 12.70 7.62
CA GLU A 289 -6.77 12.98 6.98
C GLU A 289 -6.58 12.11 5.74
N THR A 290 -5.98 12.65 4.68
CA THR A 290 -5.40 11.83 3.60
C THR A 290 -4.05 11.23 4.00
N SER A 291 -3.55 10.26 3.22
CA SER A 291 -2.20 9.70 3.41
C SER A 291 -1.10 10.77 3.36
N ILE A 292 -1.26 11.76 2.49
CA ILE A 292 -0.32 12.88 2.32
C ILE A 292 -0.47 13.86 3.49
N GLU A 293 -1.71 14.19 3.86
CA GLU A 293 -2.00 15.08 4.99
C GLU A 293 -1.45 14.54 6.30
N ARG A 294 -1.54 13.24 6.55
CA ARG A 294 -0.97 12.65 7.77
C ARG A 294 0.52 12.95 7.92
N HIS A 295 1.28 12.95 6.82
CA HIS A 295 2.71 13.27 6.87
C HIS A 295 2.93 14.76 7.19
N ILE A 296 2.14 15.64 6.58
CA ILE A 296 2.20 17.09 6.81
C ILE A 296 1.76 17.42 8.23
N ASN A 297 0.61 16.92 8.66
CA ASN A 297 0.04 17.10 9.99
C ASN A 297 0.98 16.58 11.08
N ASN A 298 1.68 15.46 10.85
CA ASN A 298 2.71 14.99 11.78
C ASN A 298 3.91 15.94 11.89
N LYS A 299 4.35 16.53 10.77
CA LYS A 299 5.42 17.55 10.79
C LYS A 299 4.95 18.82 11.51
N GLU A 300 3.75 19.30 11.22
CA GLU A 300 3.14 20.48 11.85
C GLU A 300 2.87 20.26 13.35
N ALA A 301 2.40 19.07 13.73
CA ALA A 301 2.21 18.71 15.14
C ALA A 301 3.53 18.77 15.92
N LYS A 302 4.63 18.28 15.35
CA LYS A 302 5.96 18.41 15.96
C LYS A 302 6.42 19.87 16.06
N ARG A 303 6.15 20.70 15.04
CA ARG A 303 6.49 22.14 15.05
C ARG A 303 5.70 22.91 16.11
N MET A 304 4.40 22.64 16.21
CA MET A 304 3.51 23.27 17.20
C MET A 304 3.85 22.84 18.62
N ALA A 305 4.19 21.56 18.83
CA ALA A 305 4.61 21.04 20.14
C ALA A 305 5.86 21.75 20.67
N LYS A 306 6.82 22.12 19.81
CA LYS A 306 7.99 22.94 20.20
C LYS A 306 7.61 24.33 20.71
N HIS A 307 6.47 24.87 20.28
CA HIS A 307 5.93 26.15 20.72
C HIS A 307 4.90 25.99 21.86
N GLY A 308 4.80 24.81 22.47
CA GLY A 308 3.82 24.52 23.52
C GLY A 308 2.37 24.49 23.04
N LYS A 309 2.12 24.44 21.73
CA LYS A 309 0.78 24.43 21.12
C LYS A 309 0.40 23.02 20.67
N VAL A 310 -0.85 22.64 20.89
CA VAL A 310 -1.41 21.39 20.38
C VAL A 310 -1.93 21.62 18.95
N TYR A 311 -1.43 20.84 17.99
CA TYR A 311 -1.95 20.86 16.64
C TYR A 311 -3.29 20.13 16.57
N ARG A 312 -4.28 20.76 15.93
CA ARG A 312 -5.60 20.18 15.70
C ARG A 312 -5.87 20.21 14.20
N ASN A 313 -6.19 19.05 13.63
CA ASN A 313 -6.50 18.94 12.21
C ASN A 313 -7.77 19.75 11.89
N PRO A 314 -7.70 20.78 11.03
CA PRO A 314 -8.84 21.63 10.67
C PRO A 314 -9.96 20.87 9.92
N PHE A 315 -9.65 19.73 9.32
CA PHE A 315 -10.59 18.91 8.54
C PHE A 315 -11.14 17.70 9.32
N SER A 316 -10.92 17.64 10.63
CA SER A 316 -11.44 16.58 11.48
C SER A 316 -12.77 17.01 12.12
N TYR A 317 -13.88 16.50 11.62
CA TYR A 317 -15.24 16.79 12.10
C TYR A 317 -15.68 15.88 13.28
N GLY A 318 -14.77 15.04 13.77
CA GLY A 318 -15.04 13.97 14.75
C GLY A 318 -15.17 12.60 14.09
N LYS A 319 -14.89 11.53 14.85
CA LYS A 319 -14.74 10.16 14.32
C LYS A 319 -15.90 9.74 13.41
N LEU A 320 -17.14 9.79 13.90
CA LEU A 320 -18.33 9.39 13.13
C LEU A 320 -18.68 10.37 12.01
N ASN A 321 -18.50 11.67 12.22
CA ASN A 321 -18.81 12.66 11.19
C ASN A 321 -17.85 12.57 10.00
N ASN A 322 -16.59 12.23 10.23
CA ASN A 322 -15.63 11.97 9.15
C ASN A 322 -16.10 10.80 8.28
N TRP A 323 -16.62 9.71 8.88
CA TRP A 323 -17.21 8.59 8.15
C TRP A 323 -18.49 8.97 7.40
N LYS A 324 -19.35 9.82 8.00
CA LYS A 324 -20.53 10.34 7.31
C LYS A 324 -20.17 11.16 6.09
N VAL A 325 -19.18 12.05 6.20
CA VAL A 325 -18.70 12.85 5.06
C VAL A 325 -18.08 11.94 3.99
N PHE A 326 -17.29 10.95 4.39
CA PHE A 326 -16.64 10.00 3.48
C PHE A 326 -17.64 9.15 2.67
N PHE A 327 -18.65 8.59 3.34
CA PHE A 327 -19.70 7.80 2.69
C PHE A 327 -20.87 8.63 2.13
N GLY A 328 -20.84 9.95 2.32
CA GLY A 328 -21.95 10.84 1.97
C GLY A 328 -23.23 10.52 2.73
N VAL A 329 -23.19 10.15 4.01
CA VAL A 329 -24.36 9.73 4.78
C VAL A 329 -25.00 10.92 5.52
N GLU A 330 -26.14 11.38 5.00
CA GLU A 330 -26.97 12.43 5.64
C GLU A 330 -28.09 11.86 6.53
N LYS A 331 -28.74 10.76 6.11
CA LYS A 331 -29.89 10.14 6.80
C LYS A 331 -29.54 8.73 7.29
N ARG A 332 -30.22 8.21 8.31
CA ARG A 332 -30.00 6.82 8.80
C ARG A 332 -30.21 5.77 7.70
N SER A 333 -31.20 5.95 6.83
CA SER A 333 -31.46 5.05 5.69
C SER A 333 -30.31 5.00 4.67
N HIS A 334 -29.49 6.06 4.59
CA HIS A 334 -28.36 6.10 3.69
C HIS A 334 -27.26 5.12 4.07
N TRP A 335 -27.17 4.67 5.33
CA TRP A 335 -26.24 3.59 5.68
C TRP A 335 -26.55 2.31 4.90
N LEU A 336 -27.82 1.95 4.77
CA LEU A 336 -28.24 0.79 3.98
C LEU A 336 -28.01 1.02 2.49
N THR A 337 -28.54 2.13 1.95
CA THR A 337 -28.53 2.35 0.50
C THR A 337 -27.18 2.77 -0.07
N ARG A 338 -26.30 3.35 0.75
CA ARG A 338 -24.99 3.89 0.32
C ARG A 338 -23.80 3.04 0.74
N VAL A 339 -23.92 2.21 1.78
CA VAL A 339 -22.82 1.35 2.26
C VAL A 339 -23.09 -0.12 1.95
N LEU A 340 -24.27 -0.64 2.30
CA LEU A 340 -24.60 -2.07 2.18
C LEU A 340 -25.13 -2.47 0.79
N LEU A 341 -25.59 -1.51 0.00
CA LEU A 341 -26.05 -1.73 -1.37
C LEU A 341 -25.12 -1.04 -2.39
N PRO A 342 -25.04 -1.57 -3.62
CA PRO A 342 -24.26 -0.94 -4.69
C PRO A 342 -24.81 0.45 -4.99
N SER A 343 -24.02 1.48 -4.71
CA SER A 343 -24.47 2.88 -4.78
C SER A 343 -23.51 3.75 -5.54
N GLY A 344 -23.96 4.24 -6.71
CA GLY A 344 -23.20 5.08 -7.63
C GLY A 344 -23.19 6.58 -7.30
N HIS A 345 -23.66 6.99 -6.12
CA HIS A 345 -23.77 8.41 -5.79
C HIS A 345 -22.40 9.10 -5.69
N ALA A 346 -22.37 10.39 -6.05
CA ALA A 346 -21.16 11.22 -6.00
C ALA A 346 -20.83 11.66 -4.56
N PRO A 347 -19.55 11.81 -4.20
CA PRO A 347 -19.15 12.40 -2.92
C PRO A 347 -19.57 13.87 -2.83
N TYR A 348 -19.62 14.41 -1.61
CA TYR A 348 -19.91 15.81 -1.38
C TYR A 348 -18.76 16.70 -1.88
N GLY A 349 -19.11 17.83 -2.51
CA GLY A 349 -18.14 18.83 -2.98
C GLY A 349 -17.39 18.43 -4.25
N ASP A 350 -16.55 19.34 -4.72
CA ASP A 350 -15.77 19.24 -5.96
C ASP A 350 -14.37 18.62 -5.75
N GLY A 351 -13.98 18.38 -4.50
CA GLY A 351 -12.66 17.89 -4.12
C GLY A 351 -11.57 18.97 -4.15
N LEU A 352 -11.92 20.22 -4.47
CA LEU A 352 -11.01 21.37 -4.51
C LEU A 352 -11.22 22.26 -3.28
N THR A 353 -12.48 22.45 -2.90
CA THR A 353 -12.88 23.25 -1.74
C THR A 353 -13.42 22.34 -0.64
N TRP A 354 -13.06 22.66 0.60
CA TRP A 354 -13.45 21.89 1.77
C TRP A 354 -13.84 22.88 2.87
N ASP A 355 -15.03 22.69 3.44
CA ASP A 355 -15.53 23.54 4.51
C ASP A 355 -14.65 23.35 5.76
N VAL A 356 -13.73 24.27 5.99
CA VAL A 356 -12.91 24.32 7.21
C VAL A 356 -13.83 24.69 8.38
N TYR A 357 -13.73 23.97 9.50
CA TYR A 357 -14.49 24.31 10.72
C TYR A 357 -14.21 25.79 11.09
N PRO A 358 -15.25 26.64 11.32
CA PRO A 358 -16.33 26.38 12.27
C PRO A 358 -17.74 26.69 11.75
N LEU A 359 -18.79 26.22 12.47
CA LEU A 359 -20.22 26.37 12.14
C LEU A 359 -20.75 25.52 10.97
N LYS A 360 -21.13 24.28 11.27
CA LYS A 360 -22.47 23.82 10.88
C LYS A 360 -23.06 23.11 12.08
N LYS A 361 -24.21 23.62 12.54
CA LYS A 361 -25.07 22.99 13.56
C LYS A 361 -25.15 21.50 13.26
N ASP A 362 -25.05 20.71 14.33
CA ASP A 362 -25.09 19.26 14.31
C ASP A 362 -26.05 18.76 13.23
N ILE A 363 -25.54 17.94 12.30
CA ILE A 363 -26.39 17.34 11.26
C ILE A 363 -27.45 16.43 11.90
N MET A 364 -27.29 16.02 13.17
CA MET A 364 -28.39 15.70 14.10
C MET A 364 -27.88 15.81 15.56
N PRO A 365 -28.71 16.26 16.52
CA PRO A 365 -28.46 15.96 17.93
C PRO A 365 -28.48 14.43 18.11
N VAL A 366 -27.52 13.92 18.91
CA VAL A 366 -27.34 12.49 19.20
C VAL A 366 -28.57 11.89 19.83
#